data_AF-A0A942SBI7-F1
#
_entry.id   AF-A0A942SBI7-F1
#
_cell.length_a   1.000
_cell.length_b   1.000
_cell.length_c   1.000
_cell.angle_alpha   90.00
_cell.angle_beta   90.00
_cell.angle_gamma   90.00
#
_symmetry.space_group_name_H-M   'P 1'
#
loop_
_entity.id
_entity.type
_entity.pdbx_description
1 polymer ?
#
loop_
_entity_poly.entity_id
_entity_poly.type
_entity_poly.pdbx_seq_one_letter_code
_entity_poly.pdbx_strand_id
1 'polypeptide(L)' 'MTETGSGGGETRPEEVAAYVAAMTAEMGRLARKHNLRALGYLLDLARMEAIEQAGTTNSGDGQRIA' A
#
# COMPACT_ATOMS: atom_id res chain seq x y z
N MET A 1 -25.97 8.71 30.69
CA MET A 1 -24.50 8.86 30.67
C MET A 1 -24.06 8.62 29.24
N THR A 2 -23.82 9.71 28.52
CA THR A 2 -23.35 9.75 27.13
C THR A 2 -21.82 9.69 27.09
N GLU A 3 -21.29 9.25 25.95
CA GLU A 3 -19.87 9.27 25.53
C GLU A 3 -19.03 8.13 26.15
N THR A 4 -18.48 7.21 25.35
CA THR A 4 -17.29 7.47 24.53
C THR A 4 -17.28 6.75 23.18
N GLY A 5 -17.21 7.56 22.12
CA GLY A 5 -16.33 7.38 20.96
C GLY A 5 -16.28 6.03 20.25
N SER A 6 -17.11 5.88 19.22
CA SER A 6 -16.75 5.08 18.05
C SER A 6 -15.52 5.75 17.41
N GLY A 7 -14.32 5.32 17.80
CA GLY A 7 -13.08 5.69 17.12
C GLY A 7 -13.15 5.10 15.72
N GLY A 8 -13.50 5.93 14.74
CA GLY A 8 -13.55 5.53 13.34
C GLY A 8 -12.24 4.86 12.96
N GLY A 9 -12.31 3.62 12.48
CA GLY A 9 -11.15 2.85 12.05
C GLY A 9 -10.51 3.52 10.85
N GLU A 10 -9.51 4.36 11.08
CA GLU A 10 -8.66 4.89 10.04
C GLU A 10 -7.81 3.72 9.50
N THR A 11 -8.03 3.36 8.24
CA THR A 11 -7.23 2.34 7.56
C THR A 11 -5.77 2.72 7.65
N ARG A 12 -4.94 1.83 8.21
CA ARG A 12 -3.54 2.15 8.43
C ARG A 12 -2.84 2.36 7.08
N PRO A 13 -1.92 3.34 6.95
CA PRO A 13 -1.24 3.60 5.67
C PRO A 13 -0.60 2.35 5.04
N GLU A 14 -0.15 1.40 5.86
CA GLU A 14 0.44 0.13 5.42
C GLU A 14 -0.59 -0.80 4.79
N GLU A 15 -1.82 -0.80 5.33
CA GLU A 15 -2.93 -1.59 4.79
C GLU A 15 -3.37 -1.03 3.44
N VAL A 16 -3.40 0.30 3.32
CA VAL A 16 -3.65 0.97 2.04
C VAL A 16 -2.54 0.66 1.04
N ALA A 17 -1.28 0.73 1.44
CA ALA A 17 -0.14 0.42 0.58
C ALA A 17 -0.16 -1.06 0.12
N ALA A 18 -0.43 -1.99 1.03
CA ALA A 18 -0.57 -3.41 0.69
C ALA A 18 -1.71 -3.66 -0.30
N TYR A 19 -2.85 -2.98 -0.13
CA TYR A 19 -3.97 -3.04 -1.07
C TYR A 19 -3.59 -2.50 -2.46
N VAL A 20 -2.92 -1.35 -2.52
CA VAL A 20 -2.44 -0.75 -3.77
C VAL A 20 -1.45 -1.67 -4.48
N ALA A 21 -0.55 -2.32 -3.76
CA ALA A 21 0.39 -3.29 -4.32
C ALA A 21 -0.32 -4.50 -4.95
N ALA A 22 -1.37 -5.03 -4.32
CA ALA A 22 -2.16 -6.12 -4.87
C ALA A 22 -2.96 -5.69 -6.12
N MET A 23 -3.61 -4.52 -6.05
CA MET A 23 -4.41 -3.97 -7.15
C MET A 23 -3.57 -3.71 -8.40
N THR A 24 -2.41 -3.07 -8.23
CA THR A 24 -1.49 -2.73 -9.33
C THR A 24 -0.90 -3.97 -10.00
N ALA A 25 -0.70 -5.07 -9.26
CA ALA A 25 -0.26 -6.34 -9.83
C ALA A 25 -1.25 -6.91 -10.86
N GLU A 26 -2.54 -6.95 -10.51
CA GLU A 26 -3.59 -7.45 -11.40
C GLU A 26 -3.75 -6.54 -12.63
N MET A 27 -3.76 -5.22 -12.42
CA MET A 27 -3.83 -4.25 -13.51
C MET A 27 -2.63 -4.35 -14.45
N GLY A 28 -1.41 -4.53 -13.91
CA GLY A 28 -0.19 -4.67 -14.70
C GLY A 28 -0.24 -5.90 -15.61
N ARG A 29 -0.79 -7.01 -15.10
CA ARG A 29 -1.02 -8.23 -15.90
C ARG A 29 -1.97 -7.98 -17.06
N LEU A 30 -3.09 -7.27 -16.82
CA LEU A 30 -4.04 -6.91 -17.87
C LEU A 30 -3.43 -5.95 -18.90
N ALA A 31 -2.70 -4.93 -18.45
CA ALA A 31 -2.04 -3.97 -19.33
C ALA A 31 -1.06 -4.67 -20.31
N ARG A 32 -0.24 -5.60 -19.81
CA ARG A 32 0.67 -6.40 -20.65
C ARG A 32 -0.08 -7.30 -21.63
N LYS A 33 -1.17 -7.96 -21.18
CA LYS A 33 -2.01 -8.80 -22.04
C LYS A 33 -2.62 -8.03 -23.22
N HIS A 34 -2.92 -6.74 -23.04
CA HIS A 34 -3.51 -5.87 -24.05
C HIS A 34 -2.50 -4.94 -24.75
N ASN A 35 -1.20 -5.24 -24.69
CA ASN A 35 -0.12 -4.46 -25.32
C ASN A 35 0.01 -2.99 -24.85
N LEU A 36 -0.53 -2.66 -23.68
CA LEU A 36 -0.38 -1.34 -23.05
C LEU A 36 0.95 -1.25 -22.30
N ARG A 37 2.07 -1.33 -23.02
CA ARG A 37 3.42 -1.54 -22.44
C ARG A 37 3.84 -0.44 -21.45
N ALA A 38 3.66 0.82 -21.82
CA ALA A 38 4.00 1.96 -20.96
C ALA A 38 3.18 1.95 -19.67
N LEU A 39 1.88 1.64 -19.76
CA LEU A 39 1.01 1.51 -18.60
C LEU A 39 1.44 0.34 -17.70
N GLY A 40 1.78 -0.81 -18.28
CA GLY A 40 2.28 -1.95 -17.52
C GLY A 40 3.54 -1.61 -16.72
N TYR A 41 4.46 -0.84 -17.32
CA TYR A 41 5.66 -0.37 -16.64
C TYR A 41 5.35 0.59 -15.48
N LEU A 42 4.46 1.56 -15.67
CA LEU A 42 4.05 2.48 -14.60
C LEU A 42 3.37 1.74 -13.43
N LEU A 43 2.57 0.71 -13.74
CA LEU A 43 1.92 -0.11 -12.72
C LEU A 43 2.93 -0.98 -11.94
N ASP A 44 3.99 -1.46 -12.60
CA ASP A 44 5.07 -2.18 -11.91
C ASP A 44 5.85 -1.23 -10.98
N LEU A 45 6.12 0.01 -11.40
CA LEU A 45 6.73 1.03 -10.54
C LEU A 45 5.86 1.37 -9.33
N ALA A 46 4.56 1.64 -9.56
CA ALA A 46 3.62 1.94 -8.48
C ALA A 46 3.50 0.78 -7.47
N ARG A 47 3.58 -0.47 -7.97
CA ARG A 47 3.60 -1.66 -7.11
C ARG A 47 4.84 -1.73 -6.24
N MET A 48 6.03 -1.46 -6.80
CA MET A 48 7.28 -1.47 -6.04
C MET A 48 7.24 -0.45 -4.90
N GLU A 49 6.85 0.79 -5.19
CA GLU A 49 6.67 1.85 -4.19
C GLU A 49 5.69 1.40 -3.08
N ALA A 50 4.55 0.84 -3.45
CA ALA A 50 3.54 0.38 -2.49
C ALA A 50 4.05 -0.76 -1.59
N ILE A 51 4.88 -1.67 -2.12
CA ILE A 51 5.52 -2.74 -1.32
C ILE A 51 6.52 -2.16 -0.34
N GLU A 52 7.33 -1.19 -0.76
CA GLU A 52 8.31 -0.51 0.11
C GLU A 52 7.61 0.21 1.27
N GLN A 53 6.53 0.94 0.97
CA GLN A 53 5.74 1.64 2.00
C GLN A 53 5.05 0.68 2.97
N ALA A 54 4.55 -0.47 2.48
CA ALA A 54 3.96 -1.49 3.35
C ALA A 54 4.99 -2.19 4.28
N GLY A 55 6.25 -2.27 3.86
CA GLY A 55 7.33 -2.91 4.63
C GLY A 55 8.06 -2.00 5.63
N THR A 56 8.02 -0.68 5.42
CA THR A 56 8.85 0.29 6.16
C THR A 56 8.39 0.51 7.62
N THR A 57 7.10 0.33 7.93
CA THR A 57 6.55 0.64 9.27
C THR A 57 7.04 -0.29 10.38
N ASN A 58 7.58 -1.47 10.08
CA ASN A 58 8.11 -2.38 11.11
C ASN A 58 9.47 -1.95 11.71
N SER A 59 10.11 -0.89 11.20
CA SER A 59 11.43 -0.44 11.66
C SER A 59 11.41 0.81 12.57
N GLY A 60 10.23 1.38 12.85
CA GLY A 60 10.08 2.63 13.64
C GLY A 60 9.96 2.47 15.16
N ASP A 61 9.61 1.27 15.66
CA ASP A 61 9.23 1.08 17.08
C ASP A 61 10.40 0.72 18.03
N GLY A 62 11.63 0.60 17.52
CA GLY A 62 12.80 0.14 18.29
C GLY A 62 13.72 1.22 18.88
N GLN A 63 13.53 2.52 18.56
CA GLN A 63 14.52 3.56 18.85
C GLN A 63 13.97 4.68 19.74
N ARG A 64 13.46 4.36 20.94
CA ARG A 64 13.17 5.37 21.99
C ARG A 64 13.36 4.82 23.41
N ILE A 65 14.55 4.33 23.76
CA ILE A 65 15.04 4.34 25.14
C ILE A 65 16.56 4.55 25.15
N ALA A 66 16.98 5.78 25.42
CA ALA A 66 18.31 6.13 25.88
C ALA A 66 18.16 7.31 26.85
#